data_AF-A0A6B0SWK0-F1
#
_entry.id   AF-A0A6B0SWK0-F1
#
_cell.length_a   1.000
_cell.length_b   1.000
_cell.length_c   1.000
_cell.angle_alpha   90.00
_cell.angle_beta   90.00
_cell.angle_gamma   90.00
#
_symmetry.space_group_name_H-M   'P 1'
#
loop_
_entity.id
_entity.type
_entity.pdbx_description
1 polymer ?
#
loop_
_entity_poly.entity_id
_entity_poly.type
_entity_poly.pdbx_seq_one_letter_code
_entity_poly.pdbx_strand_id
1 'polypeptide(L)'
;MDISTERGVTPTEEGRSGGLAAGTNVLGADGSSPVEQLVRGDRIYAMEPLSRTVKLKRVVDVDRIEPAAAVDIDAQRARLRLAPGQYVPFVTDDIDLVRYQRANRLNERHRYRFISEWDPLGSPRTEVVDLTDHATEYEIVAEYNGSHGHSFRAALPAGCEPKRRHKQVGYAFDPATFDVYREAIDAESTALGIRTGAKERPRPYRFAGDDFIQLLGWFVTEGSIYTGSDRNSASVKIAQETPRYRDTIRRLLDRLGIAYREDDRSFRIGSNCYGQIFSRLCGSDSRSKRLPSLVWDCSSAQKRLLLETLLAGDGNEKRTYYTVSNRLAGQVLRLCVETGVTPAYHSRDDWRVYCRHVPSGFNTSTHCSWVDATQPYYRIVLEDYPLFLAGRNGTFQWLTAAAIA
;
A
#
# COMPACT_ATOMS: atom_id res chain seq x y z
N MET A 1 -19.99 -5.12 -41.34
CA MET A 1 -21.38 -5.59 -41.25
C MET A 1 -21.31 -7.03 -40.78
N ASP A 2 -21.75 -7.44 -39.60
CA ASP A 2 -22.29 -6.73 -38.44
C ASP A 2 -22.16 -7.68 -37.22
N ILE A 3 -21.95 -7.10 -36.03
CA ILE A 3 -22.19 -7.66 -34.67
C ILE A 3 -21.32 -8.88 -34.26
N SER A 4 -20.25 -8.73 -33.46
CA SER A 4 -20.36 -8.97 -32.01
C SER A 4 -19.16 -8.42 -31.19
N THR A 5 -18.70 -7.20 -31.44
CA THR A 5 -17.93 -6.47 -30.41
C THR A 5 -18.93 -5.75 -29.53
N GLU A 6 -19.38 -6.42 -28.47
CA GLU A 6 -20.26 -5.83 -27.47
C GLU A 6 -19.61 -4.53 -26.94
N ARG A 7 -20.28 -3.41 -27.19
CA ARG A 7 -19.80 -2.07 -26.82
C ARG A 7 -20.22 -1.82 -25.38
N GLY A 8 -19.25 -1.57 -24.48
CA GLY A 8 -19.50 -0.99 -23.16
C GLY A 8 -20.32 -1.84 -22.17
N VAL A 9 -20.87 -2.96 -22.59
CA VAL A 9 -21.54 -3.96 -21.75
C VAL A 9 -20.58 -5.13 -21.59
N THR A 10 -20.24 -5.49 -20.36
CA THR A 10 -19.55 -6.74 -20.09
C THR A 10 -20.41 -7.87 -20.64
N PRO A 11 -19.87 -8.85 -21.38
CA PRO A 11 -20.66 -9.97 -21.87
C PRO A 11 -21.34 -10.71 -20.73
N THR A 12 -22.61 -10.39 -20.47
CA THR A 12 -23.41 -10.96 -19.38
C THR A 12 -24.37 -12.05 -19.85
N GLU A 13 -24.40 -12.40 -21.13
CA GLU A 13 -25.46 -13.26 -21.67
C GLU A 13 -25.08 -14.71 -21.95
N GLU A 14 -23.79 -15.07 -21.93
CA GLU A 14 -23.36 -16.47 -22.01
C GLU A 14 -22.70 -16.88 -20.70
N GLY A 15 -23.53 -17.38 -19.78
CA GLY A 15 -23.20 -17.71 -18.40
C GLY A 15 -21.86 -18.43 -18.23
N ARG A 16 -21.21 -18.18 -17.08
CA ARG A 16 -20.08 -18.96 -16.57
C ARG A 16 -19.14 -19.46 -17.70
N SER A 17 -18.66 -18.56 -18.55
CA SER A 17 -17.70 -18.88 -19.61
C SER A 17 -16.30 -18.42 -19.20
N GLY A 18 -15.26 -19.15 -19.63
CA GLY A 18 -13.86 -18.82 -19.30
C GLY A 18 -13.33 -19.42 -18.00
N GLY A 19 -12.10 -19.00 -17.64
CA GLY A 19 -11.31 -19.52 -16.52
C GLY A 19 -9.80 -19.30 -16.72
N LEU A 20 -9.07 -19.27 -15.61
CA LEU A 20 -7.62 -19.05 -15.54
C LEU A 20 -6.89 -20.33 -15.13
N ALA A 21 -5.78 -20.66 -15.77
CA ALA A 21 -5.00 -21.85 -15.40
C ALA A 21 -4.48 -21.76 -13.96
N ALA A 22 -4.39 -22.90 -13.26
CA ALA A 22 -3.68 -23.03 -11.98
C ALA A 22 -2.28 -22.38 -12.00
N GLY A 23 -1.88 -21.72 -10.91
CA GLY A 23 -0.66 -20.93 -10.82
C GLY A 23 -0.75 -19.54 -11.44
N THR A 24 -1.94 -19.11 -11.86
CA THR A 24 -2.20 -17.70 -12.22
C THR A 24 -2.44 -16.91 -10.95
N ASN A 25 -1.69 -15.83 -10.76
CA ASN A 25 -1.84 -14.98 -9.59
C ASN A 25 -2.92 -13.92 -9.82
N VAL A 26 -3.66 -13.61 -8.77
CA VAL A 26 -4.66 -12.56 -8.69
C VAL A 26 -4.23 -11.56 -7.63
N LEU A 27 -4.42 -10.26 -7.88
CA LEU A 27 -4.01 -9.23 -6.94
C LEU A 27 -5.14 -8.83 -5.99
N GLY A 28 -4.88 -8.90 -4.68
CA GLY A 28 -5.77 -8.43 -3.62
C GLY A 28 -5.11 -7.52 -2.60
N ALA A 29 -5.77 -7.34 -1.45
CA ALA A 29 -5.38 -6.38 -0.42
C ALA A 29 -4.02 -6.67 0.23
N ASP A 30 -3.63 -7.94 0.27
CA ASP A 30 -2.40 -8.44 0.90
C ASP A 30 -1.28 -8.75 -0.11
N GLY A 31 -1.49 -8.41 -1.38
CA GLY A 31 -0.57 -8.71 -2.48
C GLY A 31 -1.15 -9.71 -3.46
N SER A 32 -0.29 -10.50 -4.10
CA SER A 32 -0.69 -11.46 -5.13
C SER A 32 -0.80 -12.87 -4.58
N SER A 33 -1.89 -13.56 -4.88
CA SER A 33 -2.13 -14.96 -4.48
C SER A 33 -2.50 -15.83 -5.68
N PRO A 34 -2.11 -17.10 -5.72
CA PRO A 34 -2.55 -18.04 -6.75
C PRO A 34 -4.08 -18.18 -6.77
N VAL A 35 -4.67 -18.28 -7.96
CA VAL A 35 -6.12 -18.37 -8.16
C VAL A 35 -6.72 -19.60 -7.48
N GLU A 36 -5.98 -20.70 -7.43
CA GLU A 36 -6.39 -21.95 -6.77
C GLU A 36 -6.48 -21.84 -5.23
N GLN A 37 -5.91 -20.78 -4.64
CA GLN A 37 -5.99 -20.52 -3.21
C GLN A 37 -7.09 -19.51 -2.85
N LEU A 38 -7.75 -18.92 -3.85
CA LEU A 38 -8.85 -17.98 -3.61
C LEU A 38 -10.08 -18.72 -3.10
N VAL A 39 -10.71 -18.13 -2.09
CA VAL A 39 -11.95 -18.63 -1.50
C VAL A 39 -13.00 -17.53 -1.43
N ARG A 40 -14.26 -17.94 -1.25
CA ARG A 40 -15.39 -17.02 -1.05
C ARG A 40 -15.10 -16.08 0.13
N GLY A 41 -15.28 -14.78 -0.10
CA GLY A 41 -15.05 -13.73 0.89
C GLY A 41 -13.70 -13.01 0.75
N ASP A 42 -12.73 -13.60 0.03
CA ASP A 42 -11.48 -12.94 -0.30
C ASP A 42 -11.73 -11.64 -1.07
N ARG A 43 -10.83 -10.66 -0.92
CA ARG A 43 -10.94 -9.35 -1.56
C ARG A 43 -9.85 -9.15 -2.60
N ILE A 44 -10.25 -8.99 -3.85
CA ILE A 44 -9.34 -8.74 -4.97
C ILE A 44 -9.62 -7.40 -5.63
N TYR A 45 -8.62 -6.85 -6.32
CA TYR A 45 -8.82 -5.62 -7.08
C TYR A 45 -9.71 -5.88 -8.29
N ALA A 46 -10.77 -5.09 -8.38
CA ALA A 46 -11.68 -5.08 -9.49
C ALA A 46 -11.86 -3.67 -10.07
N MET A 47 -12.21 -3.61 -11.35
CA MET A 47 -12.42 -2.37 -12.10
C MET A 47 -13.81 -2.31 -12.71
N GLU A 48 -14.45 -1.16 -12.56
CA GLU A 48 -15.62 -0.79 -13.35
C GLU A 48 -15.15 -0.19 -14.69
N PRO A 49 -15.49 -0.79 -15.84
CA PRO A 49 -14.84 -0.49 -17.12
C PRO A 49 -15.20 0.87 -17.72
N LEU A 50 -16.34 1.47 -17.38
CA LEU A 50 -16.78 2.74 -17.95
C LEU A 50 -16.07 3.93 -17.30
N SER A 51 -16.06 3.98 -15.97
CA SER A 51 -15.41 5.00 -15.15
C SER A 51 -13.93 4.69 -14.86
N ARG A 52 -13.49 3.45 -15.14
CA ARG A 52 -12.17 2.92 -14.75
C ARG A 52 -11.90 3.05 -13.26
N THR A 53 -12.94 3.04 -12.43
CA THR A 53 -12.80 3.08 -10.98
C THR A 53 -12.29 1.72 -10.49
N VAL A 54 -11.19 1.73 -9.73
CA VAL A 54 -10.63 0.52 -9.12
C VAL A 54 -10.94 0.45 -7.63
N LYS A 55 -11.46 -0.71 -7.17
CA LYS A 55 -11.79 -0.99 -5.76
C LYS A 55 -11.51 -2.44 -5.41
N LEU A 56 -11.31 -2.73 -4.13
CA LEU A 56 -11.31 -4.11 -3.61
C LEU A 56 -12.74 -4.63 -3.54
N LYS A 57 -13.01 -5.75 -4.20
CA LYS A 57 -14.32 -6.40 -4.27
C LYS A 57 -14.24 -7.84 -3.79
N ARG A 58 -15.32 -8.32 -3.17
CA ARG A 58 -15.39 -9.70 -2.67
C ARG A 58 -15.57 -10.71 -3.78
N VAL A 59 -14.82 -11.80 -3.65
CA VAL A 59 -15.04 -13.05 -4.38
C VAL A 59 -16.31 -13.71 -3.83
N VAL A 60 -17.28 -13.92 -4.71
CA VAL A 60 -18.56 -14.56 -4.40
C VAL A 60 -18.46 -16.07 -4.58
N ASP A 61 -17.75 -16.51 -5.61
CA ASP A 61 -17.58 -17.92 -5.96
C ASP A 61 -16.29 -18.15 -6.75
N VAL A 62 -15.77 -19.37 -6.67
CA VAL A 62 -14.61 -19.83 -7.45
C VAL A 62 -14.91 -21.23 -7.99
N ASP A 63 -15.25 -21.34 -9.28
CA ASP A 63 -15.51 -22.63 -9.92
C ASP A 63 -14.21 -23.23 -10.46
N ARG A 64 -14.01 -24.53 -10.21
CA ARG A 64 -13.00 -25.32 -10.92
C ARG A 64 -13.58 -25.91 -12.20
N ILE A 65 -12.86 -25.77 -13.31
CA ILE A 65 -13.21 -26.34 -14.62
C ILE A 65 -12.01 -27.04 -15.27
N GLU A 66 -12.30 -27.92 -16.23
CA GLU A 66 -11.29 -28.73 -16.93
C GLU A 66 -11.52 -28.64 -18.45
N PRO A 67 -11.09 -27.55 -19.11
CA PRO A 67 -11.16 -27.46 -20.56
C PRO A 67 -10.18 -28.46 -21.21
N ALA A 68 -10.46 -28.91 -22.43
CA ALA A 68 -9.54 -29.80 -23.17
C ALA A 68 -8.29 -29.07 -23.69
N ALA A 69 -8.45 -27.82 -24.11
CA ALA A 69 -7.40 -26.97 -24.65
C ALA A 69 -7.52 -25.55 -24.08
N ALA A 70 -6.42 -24.79 -24.19
CA ALA A 70 -6.33 -23.43 -23.70
C ALA A 70 -5.57 -22.53 -24.68
N VAL A 71 -5.73 -21.23 -24.48
CA VAL A 71 -5.04 -20.21 -25.24
C VAL A 71 -3.96 -19.59 -24.35
N ASP A 72 -2.71 -19.67 -24.81
CA ASP A 72 -1.57 -19.01 -24.19
C ASP A 72 -1.37 -17.64 -24.82
N ILE A 73 -1.12 -16.62 -23.99
CA ILE A 73 -0.66 -15.31 -24.41
C ILE A 73 0.68 -15.09 -23.71
N ASP A 74 1.77 -15.14 -24.48
CA ASP A 74 3.12 -14.87 -23.98
C ASP A 74 3.69 -13.62 -24.68
N ALA A 75 3.49 -12.49 -24.03
CA ALA A 75 4.07 -11.21 -24.38
C ALA A 75 4.90 -10.67 -23.20
N GLN A 76 5.81 -9.74 -23.49
CA GLN A 76 6.75 -9.20 -22.50
C GLN A 76 6.12 -8.73 -21.18
N ARG A 77 4.87 -8.21 -21.21
CA ARG A 77 4.13 -7.75 -20.03
C ARG A 77 2.77 -8.42 -19.83
N ALA A 78 2.53 -9.52 -20.53
CA ALA A 78 1.30 -10.28 -20.37
C ALA A 78 1.61 -11.76 -20.57
N ARG A 79 1.59 -12.51 -19.48
CA ARG A 79 1.74 -13.95 -19.47
C ARG A 79 0.46 -14.54 -18.91
N LEU A 80 -0.40 -15.01 -19.80
CA LEU A 80 -1.75 -15.46 -19.48
C LEU A 80 -1.97 -16.83 -20.11
N ARG A 81 -2.68 -17.69 -19.39
CA ARG A 81 -3.15 -18.98 -19.92
C ARG A 81 -4.62 -19.14 -19.58
N LEU A 82 -5.44 -19.11 -20.63
CA LEU A 82 -6.86 -18.83 -20.53
C LEU A 82 -7.68 -19.99 -21.10
N ALA A 83 -8.78 -20.32 -20.45
CA ALA A 83 -9.78 -21.20 -21.04
C ALA A 83 -10.38 -20.53 -22.30
N PRO A 84 -10.80 -21.29 -23.32
CA PRO A 84 -11.25 -20.76 -24.62
C PRO A 84 -12.35 -19.69 -24.53
N GLY A 85 -13.25 -19.80 -23.55
CA GLY A 85 -14.34 -18.86 -23.32
C GLY A 85 -13.98 -17.61 -22.51
N GLN A 86 -12.74 -17.45 -22.04
CA GLN A 86 -12.34 -16.29 -21.24
C GLN A 86 -12.37 -15.04 -22.11
N TYR A 87 -13.03 -13.97 -21.63
CA TYR A 87 -12.93 -12.67 -22.29
C TYR A 87 -11.67 -11.93 -21.84
N VAL A 88 -10.97 -11.40 -22.84
CA VAL A 88 -9.81 -10.53 -22.73
C VAL A 88 -10.29 -9.11 -23.02
N PRO A 89 -10.29 -8.21 -22.02
CA PRO A 89 -10.62 -6.81 -22.24
C PRO A 89 -9.46 -6.11 -22.95
N PHE A 90 -9.81 -5.22 -23.86
CA PHE A 90 -8.84 -4.45 -24.65
C PHE A 90 -9.39 -3.08 -25.01
N VAL A 91 -8.48 -2.18 -25.36
CA VAL A 91 -8.77 -0.87 -25.96
C VAL A 91 -8.08 -0.77 -27.31
N THR A 92 -8.37 0.28 -28.08
CA THR A 92 -7.71 0.55 -29.37
C THR A 92 -7.08 1.93 -29.36
N ASP A 93 -6.21 2.21 -30.33
CA ASP A 93 -5.62 3.54 -30.51
C ASP A 93 -6.67 4.64 -30.65
N ASP A 94 -7.72 4.38 -31.43
CA ASP A 94 -8.71 5.39 -31.78
C ASP A 94 -9.85 5.48 -30.75
N ILE A 95 -10.02 4.43 -29.94
CA ILE A 95 -11.20 4.26 -29.08
C ILE A 95 -10.75 3.70 -27.74
N ASP A 96 -10.88 4.54 -26.72
CA ASP A 96 -10.50 4.28 -25.32
C ASP A 96 -11.61 3.59 -24.50
N LEU A 97 -12.73 3.25 -25.15
CA LEU A 97 -13.78 2.41 -24.56
C LEU A 97 -13.30 0.96 -24.47
N VAL A 98 -13.48 0.35 -23.29
CA VAL A 98 -13.18 -1.07 -23.07
C VAL A 98 -14.06 -1.95 -23.95
N ARG A 99 -13.42 -2.89 -24.63
CA ARG A 99 -14.01 -3.91 -25.50
C ARG A 99 -13.55 -5.29 -25.06
N TYR A 100 -14.23 -6.32 -25.50
CA TYR A 100 -13.96 -7.69 -25.09
C TYR A 100 -13.77 -8.61 -26.30
N GLN A 101 -12.83 -9.53 -26.20
CA GLN A 101 -12.65 -10.61 -27.17
C GLN A 101 -12.52 -11.93 -26.42
N ARG A 102 -13.22 -12.98 -26.87
CA ARG A 102 -12.99 -14.33 -26.33
C ARG A 102 -11.61 -14.83 -26.71
N ALA A 103 -10.98 -15.55 -25.79
CA ALA A 103 -9.65 -16.12 -25.98
C ALA A 103 -9.56 -16.99 -27.25
N ASN A 104 -10.59 -17.79 -27.54
CA ASN A 104 -10.64 -18.64 -28.74
C ASN A 104 -10.82 -17.88 -30.07
N ARG A 105 -11.06 -16.57 -30.03
CA ARG A 105 -11.27 -15.71 -31.19
C ARG A 105 -10.28 -14.54 -31.26
N LEU A 106 -9.17 -14.62 -30.52
CA LEU A 106 -8.13 -13.58 -30.57
C LEU A 106 -7.56 -13.39 -32.00
N ASN A 107 -7.56 -14.43 -32.84
CA ASN A 107 -7.11 -14.34 -34.23
C ASN A 107 -7.96 -13.41 -35.13
N GLU A 108 -9.13 -12.95 -34.68
CA GLU A 108 -9.96 -11.99 -35.41
C GLU A 108 -9.31 -10.59 -35.52
N ARG A 109 -8.27 -10.31 -34.72
CA ARG A 109 -7.47 -9.10 -34.83
C ARG A 109 -5.98 -9.41 -34.76
N HIS A 110 -5.18 -8.58 -35.42
CA HIS A 110 -3.72 -8.70 -35.37
C HIS A 110 -3.11 -8.19 -34.07
N ARG A 111 -3.71 -7.16 -33.45
CA ARG A 111 -3.14 -6.47 -32.28
C ARG A 111 -4.23 -6.12 -31.26
N TYR A 112 -3.89 -6.35 -30.00
CA TYR A 112 -4.68 -5.97 -28.83
C TYR A 112 -3.85 -5.06 -27.92
N ARG A 113 -4.48 -4.04 -27.34
CA ARG A 113 -3.90 -3.19 -26.30
C ARG A 113 -4.65 -3.43 -24.99
N PHE A 114 -3.91 -3.63 -23.92
CA PHE A 114 -4.51 -3.76 -22.60
C PHE A 114 -4.87 -2.41 -22.01
N ILE A 115 -5.81 -2.43 -21.08
CA ILE A 115 -6.14 -1.26 -20.24
C ILE A 115 -4.92 -0.97 -19.36
N SER A 116 -4.38 0.24 -19.46
CA SER A 116 -3.18 0.65 -18.70
C SER A 116 -3.40 1.84 -17.78
N GLU A 117 -4.55 2.51 -17.91
CA GLU A 117 -4.91 3.69 -17.14
C GLU A 117 -6.20 3.43 -16.37
N TRP A 118 -6.26 3.93 -15.14
CA TRP A 118 -7.44 3.87 -14.29
C TRP A 118 -7.37 4.86 -13.15
N ASP A 119 -8.54 5.17 -12.62
CA ASP A 119 -8.67 6.09 -11.50
C ASP A 119 -8.65 5.32 -10.19
N PRO A 120 -7.61 5.50 -9.36
CA PRO A 120 -7.62 4.96 -8.02
C PRO A 120 -8.63 5.73 -7.18
N LEU A 121 -9.59 5.03 -6.57
CA LEU A 121 -10.50 5.65 -5.63
C LEU A 121 -9.69 6.21 -4.45
N GLY A 122 -9.70 7.54 -4.31
CA GLY A 122 -9.06 8.21 -3.18
C GLY A 122 -9.93 8.17 -1.94
N SER A 123 -9.32 7.86 -0.81
CA SER A 123 -9.87 8.23 0.49
C SER A 123 -9.70 9.73 0.71
N PRO A 124 -10.43 10.34 1.67
CA PRO A 124 -10.13 11.69 2.13
C PRO A 124 -8.66 11.84 2.51
N ARG A 125 -8.14 13.05 2.38
CA ARG A 125 -6.78 13.35 2.79
C ARG A 125 -6.64 13.19 4.30
N THR A 126 -5.62 12.46 4.73
CA THR A 126 -5.24 12.40 6.13
C THR A 126 -4.58 13.72 6.49
N GLU A 127 -5.27 14.59 7.23
CA GLU A 127 -4.72 15.90 7.59
C GLU A 127 -3.72 15.81 8.74
N VAL A 128 -4.04 15.00 9.75
CA VAL A 128 -3.21 14.83 10.95
C VAL A 128 -3.06 13.35 11.27
N VAL A 129 -1.85 12.94 11.65
CA VAL A 129 -1.59 11.63 12.26
C VAL A 129 -1.23 11.85 13.72
N ASP A 130 -1.94 11.16 14.61
CA ASP A 130 -1.70 11.16 16.04
C ASP A 130 -1.02 9.85 16.48
N LEU A 131 0.17 9.97 17.05
CA LEU A 131 0.93 8.81 17.53
C LEU A 131 0.33 8.16 18.77
N THR A 132 -0.57 8.81 19.51
CA THR A 132 -1.27 8.19 20.65
C THR A 132 -2.08 6.97 20.20
N ASP A 133 -2.58 6.98 18.97
CA ASP A 133 -3.40 5.91 18.38
C ASP A 133 -2.58 4.65 18.05
N HIS A 134 -1.25 4.75 18.13
CA HIS A 134 -0.32 3.70 17.74
C HIS A 134 0.61 3.27 18.89
N ALA A 135 0.68 4.07 19.95
CA ALA A 135 1.44 3.77 21.15
C ALA A 135 0.67 2.81 22.08
N THR A 136 1.39 1.89 22.74
CA THR A 136 0.81 1.00 23.77
C THR A 136 1.08 1.50 25.17
N GLU A 137 2.30 1.98 25.39
CA GLU A 137 2.75 2.52 26.66
C GLU A 137 3.30 3.90 26.38
N TYR A 138 2.64 4.94 26.91
CA TYR A 138 3.10 6.30 26.76
C TYR A 138 2.59 7.17 27.90
N GLU A 139 3.19 8.34 27.99
CA GLU A 139 2.68 9.48 28.73
C GLU A 139 2.80 10.72 27.87
N ILE A 140 1.80 11.60 27.99
CA ILE A 140 1.87 12.94 27.43
C ILE A 140 2.40 13.89 28.48
N VAL A 141 3.39 14.69 28.10
CA VAL A 141 3.96 15.74 28.91
C VAL A 141 3.45 17.07 28.42
N ALA A 142 2.74 17.76 29.30
CA ALA A 142 2.32 19.14 29.15
C ALA A 142 3.40 20.06 29.67
N GLU A 143 4.02 20.80 28.77
CA GLU A 143 4.96 21.87 29.10
C GLU A 143 4.21 23.17 29.40
N TYR A 144 4.76 23.97 30.31
CA TYR A 144 4.23 25.29 30.66
C TYR A 144 5.39 26.26 30.95
N ASN A 145 5.13 27.56 30.77
CA ASN A 145 6.14 28.59 31.03
C ASN A 145 6.45 28.75 32.53
N GLY A 146 7.70 28.47 32.93
CA GLY A 146 8.27 28.91 34.21
C GLY A 146 7.55 28.46 35.48
N SER A 147 7.71 29.22 36.58
CA SER A 147 7.30 28.91 37.97
C SER A 147 5.79 28.69 38.22
N HIS A 148 4.98 28.53 37.19
CA HIS A 148 3.51 28.52 37.22
C HIS A 148 2.88 27.13 37.25
N GLY A 149 3.59 26.08 37.68
CA GLY A 149 3.02 24.73 37.76
C GLY A 149 1.77 24.65 38.66
N HIS A 150 1.68 25.47 39.71
CA HIS A 150 0.47 25.55 40.53
C HIS A 150 -0.70 26.18 39.78
N SER A 151 -0.45 27.22 38.97
CA SER A 151 -1.46 27.87 38.13
C SER A 151 -1.97 26.93 37.04
N PHE A 152 -1.05 26.24 36.34
CA PHE A 152 -1.41 25.20 35.37
C PHE A 152 -2.29 24.14 36.02
N ARG A 153 -1.89 23.62 37.19
CA ARG A 153 -2.68 22.59 37.89
C ARG A 153 -4.06 23.11 38.31
N ALA A 154 -4.17 24.37 38.73
CA ALA A 154 -5.43 24.97 39.16
C ALA A 154 -6.41 25.25 38.02
N ALA A 155 -5.91 25.46 36.79
CA ALA A 155 -6.73 25.66 35.61
C ALA A 155 -7.36 24.36 35.06
N LEU A 156 -6.76 23.21 35.39
CA LEU A 156 -7.27 21.92 34.93
C LEU A 156 -8.60 21.54 35.61
N PRO A 157 -9.53 20.90 34.89
CA PRO A 157 -10.79 20.39 35.44
C PRO A 157 -10.58 19.45 36.64
N ALA A 158 -11.61 19.36 37.50
CA ALA A 158 -11.65 18.36 38.55
C ALA A 158 -11.57 16.95 37.95
N GLY A 159 -10.70 16.09 38.52
CA GLY A 159 -10.45 14.74 38.01
C GLY A 159 -9.32 14.63 36.96
N CYS A 160 -8.81 15.75 36.44
CA CYS A 160 -7.63 15.77 35.58
C CYS A 160 -6.34 15.73 36.44
N GLU A 161 -6.01 14.55 36.95
CA GLU A 161 -4.84 14.36 37.81
C GLU A 161 -3.59 13.97 37.01
N PRO A 162 -2.48 14.72 37.12
CA PRO A 162 -1.24 14.31 36.48
C PRO A 162 -0.63 13.12 37.23
N LYS A 163 -0.22 12.09 36.49
CA LYS A 163 0.51 10.94 37.02
C LYS A 163 1.81 11.34 37.71
N ARG A 164 2.50 12.37 37.21
CA ARG A 164 3.73 12.92 37.83
C ARG A 164 4.02 14.35 37.42
N ARG A 165 4.79 15.05 38.28
CA ARG A 165 5.32 16.40 38.04
C ARG A 165 6.83 16.35 37.79
N HIS A 166 7.28 16.97 36.70
CA HIS A 166 8.70 17.21 36.43
C HIS A 166 8.99 18.71 36.55
N LYS A 167 9.81 19.11 37.53
CA LYS A 167 10.05 20.53 37.88
C LYS A 167 10.52 21.40 36.70
N GLN A 168 11.21 20.81 35.72
CA GLN A 168 11.81 21.54 34.60
C GLN A 168 11.08 21.37 33.25
N VAL A 169 10.13 20.44 33.15
CA VAL A 169 9.50 20.11 31.86
C VAL A 169 7.99 20.27 31.94
N GLY A 170 7.36 19.81 33.02
CA GLY A 170 5.94 20.05 33.25
C GLY A 170 5.21 18.85 33.86
N TYR A 171 3.91 18.71 33.61
CA TYR A 171 3.10 17.61 34.13
C TYR A 171 2.98 16.49 33.11
N ALA A 172 3.03 15.25 33.59
CA ALA A 172 2.83 14.07 32.75
C ALA A 172 1.53 13.37 33.10
N PHE A 173 0.79 12.99 32.06
CA PHE A 173 -0.51 12.34 32.12
C PHE A 173 -0.41 10.94 31.52
N ASP A 174 -1.05 9.97 32.18
CA ASP A 174 -1.26 8.65 31.57
C ASP A 174 -2.29 8.73 30.42
N PRO A 175 -2.35 7.70 29.57
CA PRO A 175 -3.26 7.66 28.43
C PRO A 175 -4.72 7.88 28.82
N ALA A 176 -5.20 7.21 29.87
CA ALA A 176 -6.61 7.28 30.28
C ALA A 176 -7.01 8.70 30.70
N THR A 177 -6.14 9.39 31.44
CA THR A 177 -6.38 10.78 31.84
C THR A 177 -6.28 11.72 30.64
N PHE A 178 -5.26 11.53 29.78
CA PHE A 178 -5.07 12.38 28.61
C PHE A 178 -6.23 12.26 27.61
N ASP A 179 -6.76 11.06 27.39
CA ASP A 179 -7.86 10.85 26.44
C ASP A 179 -9.16 11.54 26.89
N VAL A 180 -9.42 11.63 28.20
CA VAL A 180 -10.59 12.33 28.74
C VAL A 180 -10.41 13.84 28.74
N TYR A 181 -9.22 14.34 29.08
CA TYR A 181 -8.99 15.77 29.34
C TYR A 181 -8.10 16.45 28.28
N ARG A 182 -7.95 15.86 27.10
CA ARG A 182 -7.03 16.31 26.04
C ARG A 182 -7.15 17.80 25.75
N GLU A 183 -8.36 18.29 25.48
CA GLU A 183 -8.61 19.69 25.13
C GLU A 183 -8.23 20.65 26.26
N ALA A 184 -8.57 20.29 27.51
CA ALA A 184 -8.25 21.10 28.68
C ALA A 184 -6.73 21.11 28.96
N ILE A 185 -6.05 19.99 28.78
CA ILE A 185 -4.60 19.90 28.94
C ILE A 185 -3.91 20.74 27.85
N ASP A 186 -4.32 20.60 26.59
CA ASP A 186 -3.74 21.31 25.45
C ASP A 186 -3.91 22.83 25.59
N ALA A 187 -5.10 23.30 25.98
CA ALA A 187 -5.40 24.73 26.15
C ALA A 187 -4.50 25.43 27.18
N GLU A 188 -4.09 24.72 28.23
CA GLU A 188 -3.23 25.26 29.29
C GLU A 188 -1.73 25.03 29.03
N SER A 189 -1.39 24.22 28.03
CA SER A 189 -0.01 23.83 27.73
C SER A 189 0.64 24.76 26.70
N THR A 190 1.92 25.04 26.88
CA THR A 190 2.73 25.70 25.83
C THR A 190 3.18 24.73 24.76
N ALA A 191 3.33 23.45 25.11
CA ALA A 191 3.63 22.36 24.21
C ALA A 191 3.20 21.02 24.82
N LEU A 192 2.89 20.06 23.96
CA LEU A 192 2.64 18.67 24.35
C LEU A 192 3.61 17.74 23.65
N GLY A 193 4.10 16.72 24.37
CA GLY A 193 4.91 15.68 23.75
C GLY A 193 4.80 14.31 24.41
N ILE A 194 5.01 13.28 23.60
CA ILE A 194 4.90 11.87 23.96
C ILE A 194 6.25 11.29 24.40
N ARG A 195 6.22 10.40 25.38
CA ARG A 195 7.37 9.57 25.81
C ARG A 195 6.91 8.31 26.53
N THR A 196 7.83 7.38 26.75
CA THR A 196 7.61 6.13 27.52
C THR A 196 8.16 6.21 28.94
N GLY A 197 9.40 6.70 29.11
CA GLY A 197 10.10 6.73 30.40
C GLY A 197 10.22 8.11 31.04
N ALA A 198 10.35 8.16 32.37
CA ALA A 198 10.45 9.43 33.10
C ALA A 198 11.73 10.25 32.80
N LYS A 199 12.80 9.56 32.40
CA LYS A 199 14.10 10.16 32.06
C LYS A 199 14.19 10.60 30.59
N GLU A 200 13.17 10.30 29.79
CA GLU A 200 13.16 10.66 28.37
C GLU A 200 12.61 12.06 28.14
N ARG A 201 13.17 12.75 27.15
CA ARG A 201 12.62 14.01 26.65
C ARG A 201 11.34 13.72 25.87
N PRO A 202 10.23 14.45 26.12
CA PRO A 202 9.03 14.34 25.32
C PRO A 202 9.31 14.71 23.87
N ARG A 203 8.60 14.08 22.94
CA ARG A 203 8.73 14.32 21.49
C ARG A 203 7.38 14.75 20.90
N PRO A 204 7.36 15.49 19.79
CA PRO A 204 6.11 15.76 19.07
C PRO A 204 5.34 14.46 18.78
N TYR A 205 4.02 14.50 18.78
CA TYR A 205 3.21 13.29 18.63
C TYR A 205 2.08 13.46 17.63
N ARG A 206 1.79 14.69 17.20
CA ARG A 206 0.84 15.00 16.13
C ARG A 206 1.60 15.61 14.97
N PHE A 207 1.32 15.11 13.77
CA PHE A 207 2.03 15.51 12.55
C PHE A 207 1.05 15.77 11.42
N ALA A 208 1.40 16.69 10.53
CA ALA A 208 0.73 16.80 9.23
C ALA A 208 0.83 15.47 8.48
N GLY A 209 -0.27 15.02 7.89
CA GLY A 209 -0.35 13.67 7.32
C GLY A 209 0.67 13.41 6.22
N ASP A 210 0.89 14.36 5.31
CA ASP A 210 1.91 14.21 4.25
C ASP A 210 3.32 14.05 4.81
N ASP A 211 3.66 14.81 5.85
CA ASP A 211 4.98 14.75 6.46
C ASP A 211 5.17 13.43 7.20
N PHE A 212 4.14 12.96 7.90
CA PHE A 212 4.20 11.64 8.54
C PHE A 212 4.30 10.50 7.51
N ILE A 213 3.57 10.58 6.41
CA ILE A 213 3.62 9.58 5.33
C ILE A 213 4.98 9.55 4.67
N GLN A 214 5.60 10.72 4.46
CA GLN A 214 6.98 10.79 3.98
C GLN A 214 7.96 10.20 5.01
N LEU A 215 7.76 10.44 6.31
CA LEU A 215 8.57 9.84 7.37
C LEU A 215 8.44 8.31 7.40
N LEU A 216 7.23 7.78 7.22
CA LEU A 216 6.98 6.35 7.08
C LEU A 216 7.75 5.76 5.89
N GLY A 217 7.72 6.42 4.74
CA GLY A 217 8.48 6.00 3.56
C GLY A 217 9.97 5.86 3.86
N TRP A 218 10.57 6.91 4.41
CA TRP A 218 11.99 6.88 4.81
C TRP A 218 12.30 5.85 5.88
N PHE A 219 11.42 5.66 6.87
CA PHE A 219 11.64 4.62 7.88
C PHE A 219 11.54 3.21 7.30
N VAL A 220 10.64 2.97 6.36
CA VAL A 220 10.43 1.65 5.78
C VAL A 220 11.65 1.22 4.97
N THR A 221 12.26 2.12 4.20
CA THR A 221 13.43 1.83 3.37
C THR A 221 14.74 1.92 4.17
N GLU A 222 14.96 3.05 4.83
CA GLU A 222 16.26 3.39 5.44
C GLU A 222 16.29 3.22 6.96
N GLY A 223 15.13 2.96 7.56
CA GLY A 223 14.94 2.99 9.00
C GLY A 223 15.38 1.70 9.68
N SER A 224 16.02 1.84 10.83
CA SER A 224 16.32 0.74 11.75
C SER A 224 16.14 1.19 13.19
N ILE A 225 15.92 0.21 14.08
CA ILE A 225 15.79 0.48 15.52
C ILE A 225 17.03 -0.07 16.19
N TYR A 226 17.74 0.81 16.88
CA TYR A 226 18.88 0.43 17.70
C TYR A 226 18.47 0.45 19.16
N THR A 227 18.52 -0.71 19.83
CA THR A 227 18.40 -0.82 21.29
C THR A 227 19.79 -0.91 21.91
N GLY A 228 20.08 -0.05 22.88
CA GLY A 228 21.32 -0.11 23.65
C GLY A 228 21.46 -1.43 24.43
N SER A 229 22.68 -1.70 24.91
CA SER A 229 23.02 -2.92 25.67
C SER A 229 22.21 -3.10 26.95
N ASP A 230 21.68 -2.01 27.51
CA ASP A 230 20.82 -2.02 28.70
C ASP A 230 19.34 -2.24 28.39
N ARG A 231 18.96 -2.33 27.10
CA ARG A 231 17.59 -2.48 26.57
C ARG A 231 16.57 -1.41 27.02
N ASN A 232 17.00 -0.44 27.81
CA ASN A 232 16.19 0.67 28.32
C ASN A 232 16.29 1.94 27.47
N SER A 233 17.13 1.92 26.44
CA SER A 233 17.29 3.01 25.48
C SER A 233 17.23 2.49 24.05
N ALA A 234 16.39 3.12 23.24
CA ALA A 234 16.15 2.83 21.85
C ALA A 234 16.22 4.13 21.05
N SER A 235 16.73 4.00 19.84
CA SER A 235 16.78 5.10 18.88
C SER A 235 16.36 4.63 17.51
N VAL A 236 15.65 5.50 16.82
CA VAL A 236 15.34 5.33 15.40
C VAL A 236 16.50 5.90 14.61
N LYS A 237 17.08 5.10 13.72
CA LYS A 237 18.12 5.52 12.78
C LYS A 237 17.55 5.50 11.36
N ILE A 238 17.78 6.55 10.59
CA ILE A 238 17.50 6.63 9.15
C ILE A 238 18.85 6.77 8.44
N ALA A 239 19.29 5.74 7.72
CA ALA A 239 20.56 5.76 6.99
C ALA A 239 20.38 6.37 5.59
N GLN A 240 21.20 7.33 5.17
CA GLN A 240 21.12 7.86 3.81
C GLN A 240 22.42 8.56 3.45
N GLU A 241 23.00 8.22 2.30
CA GLU A 241 24.28 8.78 1.83
C GLU A 241 24.10 9.72 0.64
N THR A 242 22.99 9.60 -0.09
CA THR A 242 22.70 10.46 -1.24
C THR A 242 22.41 11.90 -0.77
N PRO A 243 23.23 12.91 -1.13
CA PRO A 243 23.12 14.26 -0.57
C PRO A 243 21.72 14.88 -0.69
N ARG A 244 21.09 14.76 -1.88
CA ARG A 244 19.74 15.28 -2.13
C ARG A 244 18.67 14.66 -1.22
N TYR A 245 18.77 13.37 -0.94
CA TYR A 245 17.83 12.67 -0.06
C TYR A 245 18.08 12.99 1.41
N ARG A 246 19.35 13.14 1.80
CA ARG A 246 19.71 13.64 3.14
C ARG A 246 19.12 15.02 3.41
N ASP A 247 19.24 15.94 2.45
CA ASP A 247 18.63 17.28 2.56
C ASP A 247 17.10 17.22 2.67
N THR A 248 16.48 16.24 2.02
CA THR A 248 15.03 16.02 2.05
C THR A 248 14.60 15.50 3.43
N ILE A 249 15.31 14.51 3.99
CA ILE A 249 15.09 13.99 5.33
C ILE A 249 15.32 15.08 6.38
N ARG A 250 16.38 15.88 6.27
CA ARG A 250 16.68 16.97 7.20
C ARG A 250 15.52 17.96 7.30
N ARG A 251 15.08 18.51 6.16
CA ARG A 251 13.94 19.43 6.10
C ARG A 251 12.65 18.79 6.60
N LEU A 252 12.45 17.50 6.35
CA LEU A 252 11.29 16.78 6.86
C LEU A 252 11.30 16.72 8.39
N LEU A 253 12.41 16.29 8.99
CA LEU A 253 12.55 16.21 10.45
C LEU A 253 12.41 17.58 11.12
N ASP A 254 12.94 18.64 10.50
CA ASP A 254 12.80 20.01 10.96
C ASP A 254 11.32 20.47 10.95
N ARG A 255 10.58 20.21 9.85
CA ARG A 255 9.14 20.53 9.74
C ARG A 255 8.28 19.74 10.75
N LEU A 256 8.67 18.51 11.04
CA LEU A 256 8.03 17.67 12.05
C LEU A 256 8.39 18.09 13.49
N GLY A 257 9.35 19.01 13.68
CA GLY A 257 9.85 19.40 15.00
C GLY A 257 10.58 18.26 15.73
N ILE A 258 11.02 17.22 15.02
CA ILE A 258 11.69 16.06 15.61
C ILE A 258 13.16 16.39 15.79
N ALA A 259 13.63 16.52 17.03
CA ALA A 259 15.07 16.71 17.26
C ALA A 259 15.88 15.43 16.99
N TYR A 260 16.90 15.52 16.14
CA TYR A 260 17.80 14.43 15.75
C TYR A 260 19.27 14.78 15.96
N ARG A 261 20.14 13.76 15.92
CA ARG A 261 21.57 13.91 15.67
C ARG A 261 21.86 13.48 14.24
N GLU A 262 22.72 14.20 13.55
CA GLU A 262 23.13 13.88 12.18
C GLU A 262 24.64 13.55 12.16
N ASP A 263 25.01 12.50 11.45
CA ASP A 263 26.38 12.22 11.00
C ASP A 263 26.39 12.13 9.47
N ASP A 264 27.55 11.90 8.87
CA ASP A 264 27.74 11.83 7.41
C ASP A 264 26.92 10.74 6.71
N ARG A 265 26.36 9.77 7.45
CA ARG A 265 25.65 8.61 6.88
C ARG A 265 24.23 8.43 7.38
N SER A 266 23.80 9.18 8.39
CA SER A 266 22.51 8.93 9.03
C SER A 266 21.96 10.06 9.90
N PHE A 267 20.67 9.93 10.19
CA PHE A 267 19.94 10.69 11.20
C PHE A 267 19.56 9.76 12.35
N ARG A 268 19.77 10.18 13.60
CA ARG A 268 19.43 9.41 14.80
C ARG A 268 18.47 10.19 15.70
N ILE A 269 17.32 9.58 15.97
CA ILE A 269 16.27 10.11 16.84
C ILE A 269 16.26 9.28 18.13
N GLY A 270 16.72 9.87 19.24
CA GLY A 270 16.68 9.22 20.55
C GLY A 270 15.27 9.31 21.16
N SER A 271 14.51 8.21 21.11
CA SER A 271 13.17 8.09 21.70
C SER A 271 12.78 6.61 21.74
N ASN A 272 12.51 6.08 22.94
CA ASN A 272 11.99 4.72 23.09
C ASN A 272 10.58 4.61 22.50
N CYS A 273 9.75 5.60 22.78
CA CYS A 273 8.38 5.66 22.29
C CYS A 273 8.31 5.57 20.76
N TYR A 274 9.10 6.37 20.03
CA TYR A 274 9.16 6.25 18.57
C TYR A 274 9.69 4.89 18.13
N GLY A 275 10.76 4.38 18.76
CA GLY A 275 11.27 3.05 18.46
C GLY A 275 10.20 1.97 18.54
N GLN A 276 9.41 1.95 19.62
CA GLN A 276 8.30 1.01 19.80
C GLN A 276 7.21 1.20 18.73
N ILE A 277 6.77 2.45 18.49
CA ILE A 277 5.74 2.77 17.50
C ILE A 277 6.17 2.33 16.10
N PHE A 278 7.35 2.75 15.64
CA PHE A 278 7.84 2.40 14.30
C PHE A 278 8.10 0.90 14.16
N SER A 279 8.58 0.20 15.20
CA SER A 279 8.71 -1.26 15.19
C SER A 279 7.36 -1.94 14.97
N ARG A 280 6.34 -1.48 15.71
CA ARG A 280 4.99 -2.03 15.66
C ARG A 280 4.27 -1.70 14.37
N LEU A 281 4.45 -0.49 13.82
CA LEU A 281 3.83 -0.09 12.57
C LEU A 281 4.51 -0.75 11.37
N CYS A 282 5.83 -0.69 11.33
CA CYS A 282 6.59 -0.91 10.11
C CYS A 282 7.59 -2.07 10.18
N GLY A 283 7.85 -2.66 11.36
CA GLY A 283 8.87 -3.70 11.53
C GLY A 283 10.27 -3.14 11.80
N SER A 284 11.11 -3.98 12.38
CA SER A 284 12.43 -3.60 12.91
C SER A 284 13.61 -3.97 12.01
N ASP A 285 13.44 -4.96 11.15
CA ASP A 285 14.46 -5.51 10.26
C ASP A 285 13.94 -5.60 8.81
N SER A 286 14.84 -5.84 7.85
CA SER A 286 14.51 -5.82 6.42
C SER A 286 13.46 -6.85 5.99
N ARG A 287 13.36 -8.01 6.67
CA ARG A 287 12.37 -9.05 6.36
C ARG A 287 11.01 -8.78 7.02
N SER A 288 11.00 -8.11 8.17
CA SER A 288 9.77 -7.71 8.87
C SER A 288 9.20 -6.36 8.42
N LYS A 289 9.91 -5.62 7.55
CA LYS A 289 9.44 -4.35 6.98
C LYS A 289 8.07 -4.48 6.34
N ARG A 290 7.20 -3.50 6.61
CA ARG A 290 5.83 -3.42 6.10
C ARG A 290 5.31 -1.99 6.14
N LEU A 291 4.28 -1.71 5.36
CA LEU A 291 3.47 -0.51 5.47
C LEU A 291 2.35 -0.71 6.51
N PRO A 292 2.10 0.27 7.40
CA PRO A 292 1.01 0.21 8.37
C PRO A 292 -0.36 0.37 7.70
N SER A 293 -1.42 -0.06 8.39
CA SER A 293 -2.78 -0.04 7.84
C SER A 293 -3.28 1.37 7.49
N LEU A 294 -2.86 2.39 8.26
CA LEU A 294 -3.26 3.79 8.04
C LEU A 294 -2.98 4.28 6.62
N VAL A 295 -1.96 3.74 5.94
CA VAL A 295 -1.59 4.11 4.56
C VAL A 295 -2.75 3.85 3.58
N TRP A 296 -3.55 2.83 3.85
CA TRP A 296 -4.64 2.43 2.96
C TRP A 296 -5.85 3.36 3.05
N ASP A 297 -5.94 4.14 4.13
CA ASP A 297 -6.98 5.14 4.34
C ASP A 297 -6.55 6.54 3.87
N CYS A 298 -5.32 6.69 3.37
CA CYS A 298 -4.83 7.96 2.82
C CYS A 298 -5.39 8.26 1.43
N SER A 299 -5.37 9.54 1.05
CA SER A 299 -5.71 9.97 -0.30
C SER A 299 -4.78 9.40 -1.38
N SER A 300 -5.23 9.36 -2.63
CA SER A 300 -4.41 8.90 -3.76
C SER A 300 -3.13 9.75 -3.92
N ALA A 301 -3.18 11.05 -3.62
CA ALA A 301 -2.00 11.93 -3.63
C ALA A 301 -0.97 11.52 -2.56
N GLN A 302 -1.44 11.18 -1.37
CA GLN A 302 -0.60 10.70 -0.27
C GLN A 302 0.00 9.32 -0.54
N LYS A 303 -0.76 8.40 -1.15
CA LYS A 303 -0.23 7.10 -1.60
C LYS A 303 0.84 7.25 -2.67
N ARG A 304 0.69 8.23 -3.59
CA ARG A 304 1.74 8.60 -4.55
C ARG A 304 2.97 9.17 -3.85
N LEU A 305 2.81 10.09 -2.90
CA LEU A 305 3.92 10.62 -2.09
C LEU A 305 4.69 9.48 -1.39
N LEU A 306 3.98 8.52 -0.81
CA LEU A 306 4.59 7.36 -0.19
C LEU A 306 5.38 6.53 -1.22
N LEU A 307 4.77 6.19 -2.36
CA LEU A 307 5.43 5.40 -3.40
C LEU A 307 6.70 6.09 -3.92
N GLU A 308 6.67 7.40 -4.15
CA GLU A 308 7.86 8.16 -4.55
C GLU A 308 8.94 8.15 -3.45
N THR A 309 8.55 8.22 -2.18
CA THR A 309 9.49 8.17 -1.06
C THR A 309 10.13 6.79 -0.93
N LEU A 310 9.36 5.71 -1.12
CA LEU A 310 9.89 4.34 -1.14
C LEU A 310 10.89 4.15 -2.30
N LEU A 311 10.59 4.69 -3.48
CA LEU A 311 11.50 4.65 -4.63
C LEU A 311 12.74 5.53 -4.44
N ALA A 312 12.65 6.61 -3.66
CA ALA A 312 13.81 7.42 -3.33
C ALA A 312 14.79 6.69 -2.38
N GLY A 313 14.28 5.82 -1.50
CA GLY A 313 15.10 4.99 -0.61
C GLY A 313 15.68 3.76 -1.32
N ASP A 314 14.84 2.77 -1.64
CA ASP A 314 15.28 1.48 -2.19
C ASP A 314 14.93 1.30 -3.68
N GLY A 315 14.75 2.40 -4.40
CA GLY A 315 14.44 2.38 -5.83
C GLY A 315 15.65 2.66 -6.73
N ASN A 316 15.39 2.66 -8.04
CA ASN A 316 16.35 3.11 -9.05
C ASN A 316 15.68 4.00 -10.11
N GLU A 317 16.48 4.53 -11.04
CA GLU A 317 16.02 5.41 -12.12
C GLU A 317 14.93 4.79 -13.02
N LYS A 318 14.91 3.44 -13.12
CA LYS A 318 13.90 2.70 -13.90
C LYS A 318 12.62 2.42 -13.10
N ARG A 319 12.51 3.01 -11.90
CA ARG A 319 11.42 2.85 -10.92
C ARG A 319 11.22 1.39 -10.50
N THR A 320 12.31 0.64 -10.37
CA THR A 320 12.29 -0.68 -9.74
C THR A 320 12.55 -0.52 -8.25
N TYR A 321 11.62 -1.00 -7.42
CA TYR A 321 11.75 -1.06 -5.97
C TYR A 321 12.27 -2.44 -5.53
N TYR A 322 13.24 -2.48 -4.62
CA TYR A 322 13.87 -3.72 -4.13
C TYR A 322 13.49 -3.98 -2.68
N THR A 323 13.18 -5.23 -2.34
CA THR A 323 12.98 -5.63 -0.93
C THR A 323 13.13 -7.13 -0.72
N VAL A 324 13.45 -7.54 0.50
CA VAL A 324 13.44 -8.95 0.93
C VAL A 324 12.21 -9.30 1.77
N SER A 325 11.34 -8.33 2.06
CA SER A 325 10.07 -8.56 2.76
C SER A 325 8.98 -8.93 1.76
N ASN A 326 8.50 -10.18 1.84
CA ASN A 326 7.36 -10.65 1.04
C ASN A 326 6.12 -9.76 1.23
N ARG A 327 5.86 -9.35 2.49
CA ARG A 327 4.72 -8.50 2.83
C ARG A 327 4.86 -7.12 2.21
N LEU A 328 6.04 -6.50 2.32
CA LEU A 328 6.27 -5.19 1.73
C LEU A 328 6.18 -5.23 0.21
N ALA A 329 6.71 -6.28 -0.44
CA ALA A 329 6.57 -6.46 -1.88
C ALA A 329 5.10 -6.49 -2.32
N GLY A 330 4.26 -7.27 -1.63
CA GLY A 330 2.81 -7.29 -1.84
C GLY A 330 2.15 -5.91 -1.65
N GLN A 331 2.56 -5.18 -0.61
CA GLN A 331 2.06 -3.83 -0.32
C GLN A 331 2.52 -2.78 -1.35
N VAL A 332 3.72 -2.92 -1.94
CA VAL A 332 4.15 -2.03 -3.03
C VAL A 332 3.42 -2.34 -4.33
N LEU A 333 3.14 -3.62 -4.63
CA LEU A 333 2.25 -4.00 -5.75
C LEU A 333 0.86 -3.38 -5.58
N ARG A 334 0.34 -3.41 -4.34
CA ARG A 334 -0.91 -2.75 -3.98
C ARG A 334 -0.85 -1.24 -4.19
N LEU A 335 0.20 -0.56 -3.73
CA LEU A 335 0.40 0.87 -3.97
C LEU A 335 0.43 1.19 -5.46
N CYS A 336 1.04 0.35 -6.30
CA CYS A 336 1.03 0.56 -7.75
C CYS A 336 -0.42 0.63 -8.26
N VAL A 337 -1.27 -0.34 -7.91
CA VAL A 337 -2.67 -0.34 -8.34
C VAL A 337 -3.43 0.87 -7.80
N GLU A 338 -3.29 1.19 -6.51
CA GLU A 338 -3.95 2.34 -5.88
C GLU A 338 -3.35 3.70 -6.28
N THR A 339 -2.36 3.73 -7.19
CA THR A 339 -1.80 4.97 -7.75
C THR A 339 -1.95 5.06 -9.28
N GLY A 340 -2.58 4.06 -9.92
CA GLY A 340 -2.81 4.04 -11.38
C GLY A 340 -1.69 3.37 -12.18
N VAL A 341 -0.85 2.56 -11.54
CA VAL A 341 0.30 1.89 -12.15
C VAL A 341 0.05 0.39 -12.26
N THR A 342 0.19 -0.18 -13.46
CA THR A 342 0.16 -1.63 -13.65
C THR A 342 1.30 -2.30 -12.88
N PRO A 343 0.98 -3.13 -11.88
CA PRO A 343 2.00 -3.78 -11.08
C PRO A 343 2.68 -4.86 -11.92
N ALA A 344 3.97 -5.02 -11.72
CA ALA A 344 4.71 -6.17 -12.17
C ALA A 344 5.84 -6.44 -11.19
N TYR A 345 6.29 -7.68 -11.10
CA TYR A 345 7.44 -8.02 -10.30
C TYR A 345 8.28 -9.14 -10.91
N HIS A 346 9.48 -9.29 -10.36
CA HIS A 346 10.27 -10.49 -10.47
C HIS A 346 10.72 -10.87 -9.06
N SER A 347 10.70 -12.17 -8.74
CA SER A 347 11.12 -12.66 -7.43
C SER A 347 12.02 -13.89 -7.62
N ARG A 348 13.17 -13.89 -6.94
CA ARG A 348 14.06 -15.04 -6.75
C ARG A 348 14.49 -15.06 -5.28
N ASP A 349 15.65 -14.47 -4.97
CA ASP A 349 16.15 -14.29 -3.60
C ASP A 349 15.63 -12.98 -2.97
N ASP A 350 15.39 -11.98 -3.83
CA ASP A 350 14.82 -10.69 -3.53
C ASP A 350 13.58 -10.42 -4.40
N TRP A 351 12.76 -9.46 -3.97
CA TRP A 351 11.66 -8.93 -4.77
C TRP A 351 12.11 -7.68 -5.51
N ARG A 352 11.73 -7.63 -6.79
CA ARG A 352 11.90 -6.47 -7.66
C ARG A 352 10.52 -6.07 -8.17
N VAL A 353 9.97 -4.99 -7.62
CA VAL A 353 8.65 -4.48 -8.01
C VAL A 353 8.82 -3.34 -9.00
N TYR A 354 8.24 -3.45 -10.19
CA TYR A 354 8.35 -2.48 -11.26
C TYR A 354 7.23 -1.44 -11.15
N CYS A 355 7.54 -0.27 -10.59
CA CYS A 355 6.58 0.78 -10.25
C CYS A 355 6.50 1.85 -11.34
N ARG A 356 6.35 1.44 -12.60
CA ARG A 356 6.25 2.36 -13.75
C ARG A 356 5.04 2.07 -14.61
N HIS A 357 4.36 3.13 -15.03
CA HIS A 357 3.33 3.03 -16.02
C HIS A 357 3.96 2.76 -17.39
N VAL A 358 3.63 1.64 -18.01
CA VAL A 358 4.00 1.39 -19.40
C VAL A 358 2.86 0.67 -20.11
N PRO A 359 2.23 1.30 -21.12
CA PRO A 359 1.21 0.66 -21.93
C PRO A 359 1.71 -0.67 -22.49
N SER A 360 0.81 -1.64 -22.58
CA SER A 360 1.12 -2.99 -23.05
C SER A 360 0.03 -3.51 -23.99
N GLY A 361 0.38 -4.58 -24.70
CA GLY A 361 -0.49 -5.24 -25.65
C GLY A 361 0.19 -6.49 -26.19
N PHE A 362 -0.43 -7.13 -27.17
CA PHE A 362 0.13 -8.30 -27.83
C PHE A 362 -0.30 -8.36 -29.29
N ASN A 363 0.54 -9.00 -30.12
CA ASN A 363 0.21 -9.37 -31.49
C ASN A 363 -0.14 -10.86 -31.52
N THR A 364 -1.26 -11.19 -32.14
CA THR A 364 -1.83 -12.54 -32.05
C THR A 364 -1.01 -13.58 -32.80
N SER A 365 -0.47 -13.23 -33.97
CA SER A 365 0.39 -14.12 -34.75
C SER A 365 1.73 -14.44 -34.07
N THR A 366 2.17 -13.63 -33.12
CA THR A 366 3.48 -13.77 -32.46
C THR A 366 3.38 -14.28 -31.03
N HIS A 367 2.33 -13.90 -30.31
CA HIS A 367 2.23 -14.13 -28.87
C HIS A 367 1.11 -15.08 -28.48
N CYS A 368 0.22 -15.46 -29.40
CA CYS A 368 -0.88 -16.38 -29.08
C CYS A 368 -0.63 -17.76 -29.65
N SER A 369 -0.90 -18.79 -28.84
CA SER A 369 -0.84 -20.18 -29.26
C SER A 369 -1.90 -21.01 -28.55
N TRP A 370 -2.26 -22.14 -29.14
CA TRP A 370 -3.09 -23.15 -28.50
C TRP A 370 -2.21 -24.18 -27.80
N VAL A 371 -2.63 -24.60 -26.62
CA VAL A 371 -1.93 -25.60 -25.80
C VAL A 371 -2.94 -26.56 -25.19
N ASP A 372 -2.51 -27.79 -24.91
CA ASP A 372 -3.32 -28.75 -24.15
C ASP A 372 -3.48 -28.28 -22.71
N ALA A 373 -4.70 -28.40 -22.18
CA ALA A 373 -5.00 -28.04 -20.80
C ALA A 373 -4.81 -29.25 -19.89
N THR A 374 -3.60 -29.37 -19.32
CA THR A 374 -3.19 -30.49 -18.46
C THR A 374 -3.38 -30.24 -16.96
N GLN A 375 -3.87 -29.06 -16.59
CA GLN A 375 -4.07 -28.61 -15.21
C GLN A 375 -5.47 -27.97 -15.10
N PRO A 376 -6.07 -27.92 -13.89
CA PRO A 376 -7.36 -27.29 -13.70
C PRO A 376 -7.32 -25.79 -13.96
N TYR A 377 -8.47 -25.26 -14.33
CA TYR A 377 -8.71 -23.84 -14.53
C TYR A 377 -9.76 -23.36 -13.52
N TYR A 378 -9.72 -22.07 -13.20
CA TYR A 378 -10.53 -21.47 -12.15
C TYR A 378 -11.27 -20.25 -12.69
N ARG A 379 -12.57 -20.20 -12.45
CA ARG A 379 -13.43 -19.07 -12.80
C ARG A 379 -13.83 -18.33 -11.54
N ILE A 380 -13.61 -17.03 -11.54
CA ILE A 380 -13.90 -16.16 -10.40
C ILE A 380 -15.21 -15.43 -10.66
N VAL A 381 -16.09 -15.43 -9.66
CA VAL A 381 -17.30 -14.59 -9.63
C VAL A 381 -17.07 -13.50 -8.58
N LEU A 382 -17.35 -12.24 -8.95
CA LEU A 382 -17.21 -11.08 -8.07
C LEU A 382 -18.56 -10.48 -7.72
N GLU A 383 -18.63 -9.81 -6.55
CA GLU A 383 -19.86 -9.17 -6.06
C GLU A 383 -20.34 -8.05 -7.00
N ASP A 384 -19.40 -7.29 -7.55
CA ASP A 384 -19.57 -6.29 -8.58
C ASP A 384 -18.20 -5.97 -9.20
N TYR A 385 -18.22 -5.15 -10.26
CA TYR A 385 -17.08 -4.80 -11.11
C TYR A 385 -16.57 -6.00 -11.92
N PRO A 386 -16.73 -5.96 -13.26
CA PRO A 386 -16.56 -7.13 -14.10
C PRO A 386 -15.09 -7.49 -14.39
N LEU A 387 -14.15 -6.60 -14.09
CA LEU A 387 -12.75 -6.80 -14.38
C LEU A 387 -11.97 -7.04 -13.11
N PHE A 388 -10.99 -7.94 -13.13
CA PHE A 388 -10.03 -8.13 -12.05
C PHE A 388 -8.61 -8.29 -12.57
N LEU A 389 -7.63 -8.05 -11.71
CA LEU A 389 -6.23 -8.03 -12.11
C LEU A 389 -5.57 -9.40 -11.87
N ALA A 390 -5.10 -10.04 -12.93
CA ALA A 390 -4.48 -11.36 -12.86
C ALA A 390 -3.36 -11.57 -13.88
N GLY A 391 -2.49 -12.54 -13.61
CA GLY A 391 -1.50 -13.01 -14.57
C GLY A 391 -0.44 -13.92 -13.97
N ARG A 392 0.52 -14.32 -14.82
CA ARG A 392 1.57 -15.29 -14.47
C ARG A 392 2.94 -14.64 -14.49
N ASN A 393 3.89 -15.27 -13.79
CA ASN A 393 5.31 -14.90 -13.79
C ASN A 393 5.55 -13.40 -13.49
N GLY A 394 4.79 -12.86 -12.54
CA GLY A 394 4.92 -11.48 -12.07
C GLY A 394 4.43 -10.41 -13.05
N THR A 395 3.63 -10.77 -14.07
CA THR A 395 2.93 -9.81 -14.92
C THR A 395 1.42 -9.89 -14.67
N PHE A 396 0.73 -8.78 -14.83
CA PHE A 396 -0.69 -8.65 -14.51
C PHE A 396 -1.42 -7.89 -15.61
N GLN A 397 -2.62 -8.35 -15.97
CA GLN A 397 -3.54 -7.69 -16.88
C GLN A 397 -4.97 -7.77 -16.34
N TRP A 398 -5.82 -6.81 -16.73
CA TRP A 398 -7.25 -6.86 -16.42
C TRP A 398 -7.90 -7.98 -17.22
N LEU A 399 -8.72 -8.81 -16.57
CA LEU A 399 -9.47 -9.92 -17.15
C LEU A 399 -10.90 -9.91 -16.63
N THR A 400 -11.83 -10.50 -17.37
CA THR A 400 -13.24 -10.54 -16.94
C THR A 400 -13.47 -11.60 -15.87
N ALA A 401 -14.16 -11.23 -14.79
CA ALA A 401 -14.85 -12.16 -13.91
C ALA A 401 -16.09 -12.73 -14.60
N ALA A 402 -16.57 -13.87 -14.11
CA ALA A 402 -17.87 -14.39 -14.51
C ALA A 402 -19.00 -13.61 -13.84
N ALA A 403 -20.12 -13.49 -14.56
CA ALA A 403 -21.32 -12.86 -14.03
C ALA A 403 -21.92 -13.66 -12.86
N ILE A 404 -22.55 -12.95 -11.93
CA ILE A 404 -23.45 -13.55 -10.93
C ILE A 404 -24.66 -14.10 -11.67
N ALA A 405 -25.06 -15.33 -11.35
CA ALA A 405 -26.22 -16.00 -11.95
C ALA A 405 -27.55 -15.41 -11.47
#